data_AF-A0AAW7XXZ5-F1
#
_entry.id   AF-A0AAW7XXZ5-F1
#
_cell.length_a   1.000
_cell.length_b   1.000
_cell.length_c   1.000
_cell.angle_alpha   90.00
_cell.angle_beta   90.00
_cell.angle_gamma   90.00
#
_symmetry.space_group_name_H-M   'P 1'
#
loop_
_entity.id
_entity.type
_entity.pdbx_description
1 polymer ?
#
loop_
_entity_poly.entity_id
_entity_poly.type
_entity_poly.pdbx_seq_one_letter_code
_entity_poly.pdbx_strand_id
1 'polypeptide(L)'
;MMFDDALGALMTHADTARATELENRFGAGSYLGVPPQAMEELARSWRQEIGTPERLALARALWADGPFEARIMAAKLLTQARIKDDAEIWDQICAWISEAANWAELDALAAAGARRIVTDLSRMETVHTLAKSERVLDRRAALGLSLPLAKLAHPSEAEVNAIDDVLYWLTHALEDSDKDVSRMADTWLKSLGKHDRKRASMVRRVVQSRASDA
;
A
#
# COMPACT_ATOMS: atom_id res chain seq x y z
N MET A 1 -0.19 -19.29 17.00
CA MET A 1 1.01 -19.08 16.17
C MET A 1 1.76 -17.91 16.76
N MET A 2 3.00 -18.14 17.17
CA MET A 2 3.91 -17.13 17.71
C MET A 2 4.90 -16.65 16.64
N PHE A 3 5.71 -15.65 16.99
CA PHE A 3 6.75 -15.11 16.10
C PHE A 3 7.67 -16.21 15.54
N ASP A 4 8.18 -17.09 16.40
CA ASP A 4 9.11 -18.16 16.00
C ASP A 4 8.46 -19.17 15.04
N ASP A 5 7.19 -19.52 15.25
CA ASP A 5 6.43 -20.41 14.37
C ASP A 5 6.31 -19.79 12.96
N ALA A 6 5.94 -18.50 12.92
CA ALA A 6 5.75 -17.77 11.67
C ALA A 6 7.08 -17.55 10.93
N LEU A 7 8.14 -17.19 11.65
CA LEU A 7 9.47 -17.04 11.08
C LEU A 7 10.01 -18.37 10.55
N GLY A 8 9.86 -19.46 11.33
CA GLY A 8 10.21 -20.80 10.90
C GLY A 8 9.49 -21.21 9.61
N ALA A 9 8.20 -20.92 9.51
CA ALA A 9 7.41 -21.18 8.30
C ALA A 9 7.80 -20.29 7.11
N LEU A 10 8.31 -19.08 7.30
CA LEU A 10 8.90 -18.28 6.22
C LEU A 10 10.25 -18.86 5.77
N MET A 11 11.07 -19.32 6.72
CA MET A 11 12.40 -19.86 6.46
C MET A 11 12.37 -21.17 5.65
N THR A 12 11.30 -21.97 5.72
CA THR A 12 11.15 -23.16 4.85
C THR A 12 11.07 -22.81 3.37
N HIS A 13 10.77 -21.55 3.04
CA HIS A 13 10.69 -21.02 1.68
C HIS A 13 11.81 -20.01 1.37
N ALA A 14 12.85 -19.92 2.21
CA ALA A 14 13.96 -19.01 1.99
C ALA A 14 14.74 -19.35 0.71
N ASP A 15 15.19 -18.32 0.00
CA ASP A 15 15.96 -18.42 -1.24
C ASP A 15 17.08 -17.39 -1.23
N THR A 16 18.32 -17.87 -1.15
CA THR A 16 19.51 -17.01 -1.03
C THR A 16 19.80 -16.19 -2.27
N ALA A 17 19.46 -16.69 -3.47
CA ALA A 17 19.63 -15.94 -4.71
C ALA A 17 18.67 -14.75 -4.72
N ARG A 18 17.42 -15.00 -4.35
CA ARG A 18 16.40 -13.94 -4.23
C ARG A 18 16.71 -12.97 -3.11
N ALA A 19 17.23 -13.43 -1.97
CA ALA A 19 17.70 -12.55 -0.90
C ALA A 19 18.78 -11.58 -1.39
N THR A 20 19.73 -12.08 -2.20
CA THR A 20 20.78 -11.26 -2.83
C THR A 20 20.19 -10.24 -3.82
N GLU A 21 19.19 -10.63 -4.62
CA GLU A 21 18.48 -9.71 -5.51
C GLU A 21 17.78 -8.58 -4.74
N LEU A 22 17.16 -8.91 -3.60
CA LEU A 22 16.49 -7.93 -2.74
C LEU A 22 17.48 -6.97 -2.09
N GLU A 23 18.60 -7.47 -1.58
CA GLU A 23 19.67 -6.63 -1.04
C GLU A 23 20.26 -5.68 -2.11
N ASN A 24 20.50 -6.18 -3.32
CA ASN A 24 20.94 -5.33 -4.44
C ASN A 24 19.91 -4.26 -4.81
N ARG A 25 18.62 -4.53 -4.61
CA ARG A 25 17.52 -3.63 -4.98
C ARG A 25 17.19 -2.61 -3.90
N PHE A 26 17.28 -3.00 -2.64
CA PHE A 26 16.81 -2.22 -1.48
C PHE A 26 17.93 -1.78 -0.54
N GLY A 27 19.16 -2.23 -0.77
CA GLY A 27 20.32 -1.97 0.07
C GLY A 27 20.48 -3.00 1.19
N ALA A 28 21.51 -2.79 2.01
CA ALA A 28 21.85 -3.65 3.13
C ALA A 28 20.66 -3.85 4.08
N GLY A 29 20.40 -5.11 4.47
CA GLY A 29 19.26 -5.47 5.30
C GLY A 29 19.18 -6.97 5.52
N SER A 30 18.16 -7.41 6.26
CA SER A 30 17.88 -8.83 6.48
C SER A 30 16.79 -9.31 5.51
N TYR A 31 17.16 -10.21 4.60
CA TYR A 31 16.28 -10.76 3.58
C TYR A 31 16.32 -12.29 3.64
N LEU A 32 15.15 -12.91 3.66
CA LEU A 32 15.00 -14.36 3.54
C LEU A 32 14.91 -14.81 2.08
N GLY A 33 14.52 -13.91 1.17
CA GLY A 33 14.28 -14.21 -0.23
C GLY A 33 13.01 -15.03 -0.46
N VAL A 34 12.00 -14.96 0.41
CA VAL A 34 10.78 -15.77 0.24
C VAL A 34 10.05 -15.34 -1.05
N PRO A 35 9.66 -16.28 -1.93
CA PRO A 35 8.90 -15.97 -3.13
C PRO A 35 7.55 -15.31 -2.80
N PRO A 36 7.10 -14.30 -3.58
CA PRO A 36 5.83 -13.61 -3.33
C PRO A 36 4.63 -14.56 -3.28
N GLN A 37 4.62 -15.59 -4.12
CA GLN A 37 3.55 -16.58 -4.14
C GLN A 37 3.48 -17.39 -2.84
N ALA A 38 4.63 -17.83 -2.31
CA ALA A 38 4.68 -18.55 -1.03
C ALA A 38 4.15 -17.67 0.11
N MET A 39 4.52 -16.38 0.13
CA MET A 39 3.96 -15.43 1.11
C MET A 39 2.44 -15.27 0.99
N GLU A 40 1.88 -15.23 -0.23
CA GLU A 40 0.43 -15.14 -0.42
C GLU A 40 -0.31 -16.41 0.07
N GLU A 41 0.28 -17.58 -0.15
CA GLU A 41 -0.26 -18.86 0.31
C GLU A 41 -0.25 -18.97 1.83
N LEU A 42 0.89 -18.65 2.47
CA LEU A 42 1.01 -18.60 3.93
C LEU A 42 0.05 -17.56 4.54
N ALA A 43 0.03 -16.33 4.01
CA ALA A 43 -0.87 -15.29 4.50
C ALA A 43 -2.35 -15.68 4.38
N ARG A 44 -2.72 -16.45 3.35
CA ARG A 44 -4.09 -16.98 3.22
C ARG A 44 -4.40 -18.00 4.31
N SER A 45 -3.50 -18.98 4.53
CA SER A 45 -3.67 -20.00 5.57
C SER A 45 -3.76 -19.37 6.97
N TRP A 46 -2.82 -18.50 7.31
CA TRP A 46 -2.75 -17.91 8.65
C TRP A 46 -3.95 -17.03 8.97
N ARG A 47 -4.51 -16.33 7.97
CA ARG A 47 -5.74 -15.54 8.17
C ARG A 47 -6.99 -16.40 8.40
N GLN A 48 -6.98 -17.66 7.98
CA GLN A 48 -8.07 -18.61 8.24
C GLN A 48 -7.92 -19.27 9.63
N GLU A 49 -6.69 -19.47 10.07
CA GLU A 49 -6.37 -20.17 11.32
C GLU A 49 -6.31 -19.24 12.54
N ILE A 50 -5.93 -17.97 12.36
CA ILE A 50 -5.66 -17.03 13.45
C ILE A 50 -6.77 -15.98 13.53
N GLY A 51 -7.32 -15.80 14.73
CA GLY A 51 -8.28 -14.74 15.07
C GLY A 51 -7.71 -13.32 14.85
N THR A 52 -8.58 -12.32 14.70
CA THR A 52 -8.14 -10.95 14.39
C THR A 52 -7.23 -10.34 15.48
N PRO A 53 -7.54 -10.44 16.79
CA PRO A 53 -6.67 -9.90 17.84
C PRO A 53 -5.28 -10.55 17.84
N GLU A 54 -5.23 -11.89 17.79
CA GLU A 54 -3.98 -12.64 17.77
C GLU A 54 -3.17 -12.36 16.50
N ARG A 55 -3.86 -12.15 15.38
CA ARG A 55 -3.23 -11.81 14.11
C ARG A 55 -2.61 -10.41 14.12
N LEU A 56 -3.26 -9.43 14.77
CA LEU A 56 -2.67 -8.11 14.95
C LEU A 56 -1.43 -8.18 15.85
N ALA A 57 -1.48 -8.96 16.94
CA ALA A 57 -0.33 -9.18 17.80
C ALA A 57 0.84 -9.85 17.05
N LEU A 58 0.55 -10.88 16.25
CA LEU A 58 1.55 -11.53 15.39
C LEU A 58 2.13 -10.56 14.36
N ALA A 59 1.29 -9.77 13.69
CA ALA A 59 1.74 -8.78 12.71
C ALA A 59 2.66 -7.73 13.36
N ARG A 60 2.38 -7.29 14.59
CA ARG A 60 3.27 -6.41 15.37
C ARG A 60 4.64 -7.02 15.62
N ALA A 61 4.68 -8.27 16.08
CA ALA A 61 5.94 -8.96 16.33
C ALA A 61 6.75 -9.14 15.03
N LEU A 62 6.10 -9.57 13.94
CA LEU A 62 6.74 -9.73 12.63
C LEU A 62 7.28 -8.41 12.07
N TRP A 63 6.59 -7.29 12.30
CA TRP A 63 7.05 -5.99 11.84
C TRP A 63 8.24 -5.46 12.63
N ALA A 64 8.20 -5.61 13.96
CA ALA A 64 9.19 -5.08 14.87
C ALA A 64 10.54 -5.82 14.79
N ASP A 65 10.50 -7.15 14.79
CA ASP A 65 11.68 -7.99 14.99
C ASP A 65 12.03 -8.85 13.77
N GLY A 66 11.19 -8.84 12.74
CA GLY A 66 11.32 -9.71 11.58
C GLY A 66 12.20 -9.15 10.45
N PRO A 67 12.76 -10.02 9.60
CA PRO A 67 13.39 -9.61 8.34
C PRO A 67 12.37 -9.00 7.37
N PHE A 68 12.85 -8.49 6.23
CA PHE A 68 12.03 -7.83 5.22
C PHE A 68 10.73 -8.59 4.88
N GLU A 69 10.79 -9.90 4.61
CA GLU A 69 9.61 -10.70 4.28
C GLU A 69 8.63 -10.88 5.45
N ALA A 70 9.12 -10.87 6.69
CA ALA A 70 8.25 -10.87 7.87
C ALA A 70 7.48 -9.54 8.00
N ARG A 71 8.13 -8.41 7.70
CA ARG A 71 7.46 -7.09 7.62
C ARG A 71 6.40 -7.04 6.52
N ILE A 72 6.70 -7.61 5.35
CA ILE A 72 5.69 -7.80 4.29
C ILE A 72 4.54 -8.69 4.77
N MET A 73 4.84 -9.78 5.47
CA MET A 73 3.84 -10.71 6.00
C MET A 73 2.95 -10.05 7.05
N ALA A 74 3.50 -9.18 7.91
CA ALA A 74 2.72 -8.38 8.87
C ALA A 74 1.61 -7.58 8.18
N ALA A 75 1.92 -6.91 7.07
CA ALA A 75 0.92 -6.20 6.27
C ALA A 75 -0.09 -7.15 5.59
N LYS A 76 0.38 -8.29 5.05
CA LYS A 76 -0.50 -9.28 4.39
C LYS A 76 -1.51 -9.90 5.35
N LEU A 77 -1.12 -10.15 6.60
CA LEU A 77 -2.01 -10.63 7.65
C LEU A 77 -3.19 -9.68 7.89
N LEU A 78 -2.98 -8.37 7.75
CA LEU A 78 -4.03 -7.36 7.91
C LEU A 78 -4.82 -7.08 6.62
N THR A 79 -4.46 -7.68 5.48
CA THR A 79 -5.08 -7.42 4.16
C THR A 79 -6.41 -8.17 3.95
N GLN A 80 -7.38 -8.04 4.85
CA GLN A 80 -8.72 -8.64 4.71
C GLN A 80 -9.76 -7.61 4.27
N ALA A 81 -10.74 -7.97 3.44
CA ALA A 81 -11.72 -7.00 2.94
C ALA A 81 -12.64 -6.41 4.02
N ARG A 82 -12.98 -7.20 5.05
CA ARG A 82 -13.81 -6.79 6.18
C ARG A 82 -13.12 -7.17 7.47
N ILE A 83 -12.94 -6.19 8.34
CA ILE A 83 -12.51 -6.38 9.73
C ILE A 83 -13.43 -5.49 10.56
N LYS A 84 -14.03 -6.05 11.60
CA LYS A 84 -14.90 -5.28 12.50
C LYS A 84 -14.04 -4.44 13.44
N ASP A 85 -14.48 -3.22 13.74
CA ASP A 85 -13.82 -2.32 14.69
C ASP A 85 -12.31 -2.14 14.38
N ASP A 86 -11.99 -1.82 13.12
CA ASP A 86 -10.64 -1.85 12.57
C ASP A 86 -9.78 -0.61 12.86
N ALA A 87 -10.17 0.23 13.82
CA ALA A 87 -9.46 1.46 14.18
C ALA A 87 -8.00 1.21 14.59
N GLU A 88 -7.77 0.25 15.50
CA GLU A 88 -6.41 -0.09 15.95
C GLU A 88 -5.54 -0.62 14.80
N ILE A 89 -6.15 -1.34 13.84
CA ILE A 89 -5.46 -1.85 12.66
C ILE A 89 -5.09 -0.70 11.72
N TRP A 90 -6.00 0.27 11.53
CA TRP A 90 -5.72 1.45 10.75
C TRP A 90 -4.56 2.26 11.34
N ASP A 91 -4.61 2.57 12.64
CA ASP A 91 -3.56 3.32 13.32
C ASP A 91 -2.21 2.61 13.21
N GLN A 92 -2.21 1.27 13.36
CA GLN A 92 -1.00 0.48 13.20
C GLN A 92 -0.42 0.54 11.78
N ILE A 93 -1.28 0.46 10.75
CA ILE A 93 -0.86 0.59 9.35
C ILE A 93 -0.27 1.98 9.10
N CYS A 94 -0.87 3.04 9.64
CA CYS A 94 -0.36 4.40 9.51
C CYS A 94 1.02 4.58 10.16
N ALA A 95 1.21 4.02 11.37
CA ALA A 95 2.52 4.01 12.02
C ALA A 95 3.57 3.29 11.14
N TRP A 96 3.25 2.10 10.63
CA TRP A 96 4.15 1.34 9.76
C TRP A 96 4.41 2.01 8.42
N ILE A 97 3.45 2.74 7.85
CA ILE A 97 3.68 3.57 6.66
C ILE A 97 4.78 4.58 6.97
N SER A 98 4.74 5.26 8.11
CA SER A 98 5.78 6.23 8.50
C SER A 98 7.15 5.59 8.76
N GLU A 99 7.22 4.29 9.04
CA GLU A 99 8.46 3.54 9.29
C GLU A 99 9.01 2.83 8.06
N ALA A 100 8.18 2.57 7.05
CA ALA A 100 8.53 1.75 5.90
C ALA A 100 9.77 2.30 5.17
N ALA A 101 10.74 1.42 4.91
CA ALA A 101 12.04 1.82 4.37
C ALA A 101 12.08 1.82 2.84
N ASN A 102 11.15 1.10 2.19
CA ASN A 102 11.13 0.94 0.75
C ASN A 102 9.70 0.82 0.20
N TRP A 103 9.58 0.92 -1.12
CA TRP A 103 8.29 0.90 -1.80
C TRP A 103 7.56 -0.44 -1.69
N ALA A 104 8.26 -1.57 -1.48
CA ALA A 104 7.60 -2.88 -1.41
C ALA A 104 6.89 -3.08 -0.07
N GLU A 105 7.48 -2.63 1.04
CA GLU A 105 6.80 -2.54 2.34
C GLU A 105 5.56 -1.65 2.23
N LEU A 106 5.71 -0.47 1.63
CA LEU A 106 4.61 0.45 1.45
C LEU A 106 3.50 -0.11 0.58
N ASP A 107 3.81 -0.79 -0.52
CA ASP A 107 2.77 -1.35 -1.39
C ASP A 107 1.98 -2.44 -0.64
N ALA A 108 2.63 -3.23 0.21
CA ALA A 108 1.96 -4.21 1.08
C ALA A 108 1.06 -3.53 2.14
N LEU A 109 1.58 -2.50 2.82
CA LEU A 109 0.83 -1.71 3.79
C LEU A 109 -0.34 -0.97 3.14
N ALA A 110 -0.14 -0.38 1.98
CA ALA A 110 -1.18 0.33 1.23
C ALA A 110 -2.27 -0.64 0.76
N ALA A 111 -1.94 -1.87 0.36
CA ALA A 111 -2.94 -2.89 0.05
C ALA A 111 -3.81 -3.22 1.28
N ALA A 112 -3.20 -3.24 2.48
CA ALA A 112 -3.96 -3.33 3.72
C ALA A 112 -4.77 -2.03 3.94
N GLY A 113 -4.17 -0.85 4.08
CA GLY A 113 -4.90 0.39 4.39
C GLY A 113 -6.00 0.74 3.38
N ALA A 114 -5.83 0.38 2.11
CA ALA A 114 -6.84 0.57 1.07
C ALA A 114 -8.21 -0.06 1.40
N ARG A 115 -8.26 -1.23 2.07
CA ARG A 115 -9.55 -1.84 2.47
C ARG A 115 -10.20 -1.12 3.66
N ARG A 116 -9.40 -0.41 4.47
CA ARG A 116 -9.84 0.41 5.60
C ARG A 116 -10.50 1.69 5.09
N ILE A 117 -9.93 2.32 4.06
CA ILE A 117 -10.51 3.51 3.41
C ILE A 117 -11.86 3.19 2.76
N VAL A 118 -11.98 2.04 2.10
CA VAL A 118 -13.26 1.60 1.51
C VAL A 118 -14.36 1.44 2.57
N THR A 119 -13.99 1.16 3.83
CA THR A 119 -14.95 1.00 4.93
C THR A 119 -15.26 2.33 5.62
N ASP A 120 -14.29 3.25 5.67
CA ASP A 120 -14.42 4.55 6.31
C ASP A 120 -13.62 5.61 5.53
N LEU A 121 -14.35 6.46 4.79
CA LEU A 121 -13.78 7.51 3.96
C LEU A 121 -13.19 8.68 4.76
N SER A 122 -13.50 8.82 6.06
CA SER A 122 -12.89 9.88 6.88
C SER A 122 -11.36 9.77 6.94
N ARG A 123 -10.84 8.54 6.77
CA ARG A 123 -9.41 8.20 6.66
C ARG A 123 -8.70 8.83 5.46
N MET A 124 -9.44 9.40 4.50
CA MET A 124 -8.86 10.18 3.42
C MET A 124 -8.13 11.44 3.91
N GLU A 125 -8.44 11.95 5.10
CA GLU A 125 -7.67 13.04 5.72
C GLU A 125 -6.18 12.67 5.89
N THR A 126 -5.90 11.44 6.34
CA THR A 126 -4.53 10.92 6.42
C THR A 126 -3.89 10.80 5.04
N VAL A 127 -4.66 10.34 4.03
CA VAL A 127 -4.18 10.23 2.64
C VAL A 127 -3.80 11.60 2.08
N HIS A 128 -4.59 12.64 2.34
CA HIS A 128 -4.30 14.01 1.92
C HIS A 128 -3.04 14.57 2.59
N THR A 129 -2.78 14.20 3.84
CA THR A 129 -1.54 14.58 4.53
C THR A 129 -0.34 13.90 3.89
N LEU A 130 -0.41 12.60 3.62
CA LEU A 130 0.64 11.83 2.96
C LEU A 130 0.94 12.36 1.54
N ALA A 131 -0.09 12.74 0.77
CA ALA A 131 0.06 13.27 -0.59
C ALA A 131 0.86 14.59 -0.64
N LYS A 132 0.90 15.33 0.46
CA LYS A 132 1.63 16.61 0.59
C LYS A 132 3.01 16.47 1.24
N SER A 133 3.38 15.26 1.67
CA SER A 133 4.65 15.02 2.36
C SER A 133 5.86 15.21 1.43
N GLU A 134 6.94 15.76 1.98
CA GLU A 134 8.24 15.81 1.28
C GLU A 134 8.83 14.42 1.06
N ARG A 135 8.46 13.44 1.90
CA ARG A 135 8.95 12.07 1.78
C ARG A 135 8.28 11.37 0.60
N VAL A 136 9.08 10.97 -0.39
CA VAL A 136 8.66 10.24 -1.60
C VAL A 136 7.76 9.04 -1.28
N LEU A 137 8.16 8.26 -0.29
CA LEU A 137 7.46 7.07 0.18
C LEU A 137 6.03 7.40 0.65
N ASP A 138 5.81 8.52 1.34
CA ASP A 138 4.48 8.92 1.80
C ASP A 138 3.57 9.28 0.63
N ARG A 139 4.07 10.04 -0.34
CA ARG A 139 3.31 10.39 -1.55
C ARG A 139 2.91 9.14 -2.34
N ARG A 140 3.81 8.16 -2.44
CA ARG A 140 3.48 6.85 -3.02
C ARG A 140 2.41 6.11 -2.20
N ALA A 141 2.51 6.13 -0.87
CA ALA A 141 1.53 5.50 0.02
C ALA A 141 0.13 6.12 -0.19
N ALA A 142 0.03 7.44 -0.34
CA ALA A 142 -1.23 8.13 -0.60
C ALA A 142 -1.92 7.62 -1.89
N LEU A 143 -1.14 7.41 -2.96
CA LEU A 143 -1.63 6.84 -4.21
C LEU A 143 -2.08 5.38 -4.05
N GLY A 144 -1.32 4.56 -3.30
CA GLY A 144 -1.67 3.16 -3.05
C GLY A 144 -2.94 3.01 -2.21
N LEU A 145 -3.05 3.81 -1.14
CA LEU A 145 -4.18 3.83 -0.22
C LEU A 145 -5.49 4.23 -0.93
N SER A 146 -5.44 5.26 -1.78
CA SER A 146 -6.61 5.77 -2.51
C SER A 146 -6.96 5.01 -3.79
N LEU A 147 -6.10 4.09 -4.26
CA LEU A 147 -6.29 3.35 -5.51
C LEU A 147 -7.65 2.63 -5.67
N PRO A 148 -8.30 2.08 -4.61
CA PRO A 148 -9.63 1.50 -4.75
C PRO A 148 -10.68 2.47 -5.27
N LEU A 149 -10.59 3.76 -4.93
CA LEU A 149 -11.54 4.79 -5.39
C LEU A 149 -11.56 4.89 -6.92
N ALA A 150 -10.38 4.81 -7.55
CA ALA A 150 -10.25 4.81 -9.02
C ALA A 150 -10.85 3.57 -9.71
N LYS A 151 -11.22 2.54 -8.95
CA LYS A 151 -11.78 1.27 -9.48
C LYS A 151 -13.28 1.14 -9.25
N LEU A 152 -13.92 2.14 -8.65
CA LEU A 152 -15.36 2.14 -8.41
C LEU A 152 -16.12 2.31 -9.73
N ALA A 153 -17.07 1.42 -10.00
CA ALA A 153 -17.92 1.51 -11.18
C ALA A 153 -19.07 2.51 -11.00
N HIS A 154 -19.63 2.58 -9.79
CA HIS A 154 -20.77 3.44 -9.44
C HIS A 154 -20.51 4.09 -8.07
N PRO A 155 -19.58 5.05 -7.98
CA PRO A 155 -19.27 5.71 -6.73
C PRO A 155 -20.48 6.49 -6.21
N SER A 156 -20.67 6.45 -4.89
CA SER A 156 -21.56 7.37 -4.16
C SER A 156 -21.06 8.81 -4.25
N GLU A 157 -21.89 9.77 -3.83
CA GLU A 157 -21.51 11.19 -3.82
C GLU A 157 -20.27 11.47 -2.97
N ALA A 158 -20.17 10.84 -1.79
CA ALA A 158 -19.00 10.97 -0.93
C ALA A 158 -17.72 10.39 -1.59
N GLU A 159 -17.84 9.26 -2.29
CA GLU A 159 -16.72 8.67 -3.02
C GLU A 159 -16.34 9.50 -4.25
N VAL A 160 -17.30 10.13 -4.92
CA VAL A 160 -17.04 11.08 -6.01
C VAL A 160 -16.22 12.27 -5.50
N ASN A 161 -16.59 12.84 -4.36
CA ASN A 161 -15.84 13.94 -3.76
C ASN A 161 -14.41 13.51 -3.41
N ALA A 162 -14.24 12.32 -2.81
CA ALA A 162 -12.92 11.77 -2.52
C ALA A 162 -12.09 11.50 -3.80
N ILE A 163 -12.73 11.05 -4.89
CA ILE A 163 -12.07 10.91 -6.20
C ILE A 163 -11.61 12.27 -6.72
N ASP A 164 -12.47 13.29 -6.68
CA ASP A 164 -12.16 14.63 -7.19
C ASP A 164 -11.03 15.29 -6.37
N ASP A 165 -10.98 15.07 -5.04
CA ASP A 165 -9.85 15.45 -4.18
C ASP A 165 -8.54 14.79 -4.63
N VAL A 166 -8.58 13.48 -4.92
CA VAL A 166 -7.42 12.75 -5.45
C VAL A 166 -6.98 13.33 -6.78
N LEU A 167 -7.92 13.60 -7.70
CA LEU A 167 -7.61 14.16 -9.01
C LEU A 167 -6.90 15.50 -8.95
N TYR A 168 -7.22 16.33 -7.95
CA TYR A 168 -6.56 17.62 -7.75
C TYR A 168 -5.05 17.44 -7.55
N TRP A 169 -4.64 16.64 -6.55
CA TRP A 169 -3.21 16.45 -6.27
C TRP A 169 -2.55 15.44 -7.22
N LEU A 170 -3.33 14.58 -7.89
CA LEU A 170 -2.82 13.66 -8.93
C LEU A 170 -2.19 14.41 -10.10
N THR A 171 -2.67 15.62 -10.44
CA THR A 171 -2.04 16.46 -11.47
C THR A 171 -0.57 16.73 -11.16
N HIS A 172 -0.24 17.01 -9.90
CA HIS A 172 1.13 17.23 -9.44
C HIS A 172 1.89 15.90 -9.28
N ALA A 173 1.25 14.85 -8.78
CA ALA A 173 1.89 13.55 -8.61
C ALA A 173 2.32 12.91 -9.95
N LEU A 174 1.62 13.21 -11.05
CA LEU A 174 2.02 12.79 -12.40
C LEU A 174 3.30 13.47 -12.89
N GLU A 175 3.61 14.65 -12.34
CA GLU A 175 4.79 15.47 -12.64
C GLU A 175 5.87 15.31 -11.54
N ASP A 176 5.70 14.37 -10.61
CA ASP A 176 6.63 14.17 -9.50
C ASP A 176 8.03 13.84 -10.02
N SER A 177 9.04 14.51 -9.45
CA SER A 177 10.45 14.26 -9.75
C SER A 177 10.88 12.82 -9.50
N ASP A 178 10.21 12.13 -8.57
CA ASP A 178 10.40 10.72 -8.31
C ASP A 178 9.60 9.86 -9.31
N LYS A 179 10.32 8.97 -10.00
CA LYS A 179 9.76 8.12 -11.06
C LYS A 179 8.81 7.04 -10.53
N ASP A 180 8.99 6.60 -9.29
CA ASP A 180 8.14 5.58 -8.70
C ASP A 180 6.81 6.19 -8.21
N VAL A 181 6.81 7.43 -7.73
CA VAL A 181 5.57 8.19 -7.44
C VAL A 181 4.80 8.46 -8.72
N SER A 182 5.42 9.05 -9.74
CA SER A 182 4.75 9.38 -11.00
C SER A 182 4.23 8.14 -11.76
N ARG A 183 4.95 7.00 -11.70
CA ARG A 183 4.45 5.72 -12.24
C ARG A 183 3.21 5.21 -11.49
N MET A 184 3.18 5.37 -10.17
CA MET A 184 2.02 5.00 -9.37
C MET A 184 0.83 5.92 -9.66
N ALA A 185 1.08 7.22 -9.87
CA ALA A 185 0.07 8.19 -10.29
C ALA A 185 -0.54 7.85 -11.66
N ASP A 186 0.29 7.48 -12.65
CA ASP A 186 -0.21 7.03 -13.96
C ASP A 186 -1.00 5.70 -13.83
N THR A 187 -0.61 4.81 -12.93
CA THR A 187 -1.38 3.58 -12.62
C THR A 187 -2.76 3.90 -12.03
N TRP A 188 -2.82 4.86 -11.11
CA TRP A 188 -4.08 5.34 -10.55
C TRP A 188 -4.97 5.93 -11.65
N LEU A 189 -4.43 6.82 -12.47
CA LEU A 189 -5.16 7.46 -13.57
C LEU A 189 -5.65 6.47 -14.62
N LYS A 190 -4.84 5.48 -14.98
CA LYS A 190 -5.22 4.37 -15.88
C LYS A 190 -6.34 3.53 -15.29
N SER A 191 -6.36 3.32 -13.96
CA SER A 191 -7.44 2.60 -13.30
C SER A 191 -8.76 3.38 -13.40
N LEU A 192 -8.73 4.69 -13.10
CA LEU A 192 -9.90 5.55 -13.25
C LEU A 192 -10.41 5.56 -14.68
N GLY A 193 -9.52 5.67 -15.68
CA GLY A 193 -9.90 5.73 -17.09
C GLY A 193 -10.67 4.50 -17.61
N LYS A 194 -10.64 3.37 -16.90
CA LYS A 194 -11.48 2.19 -17.23
C LYS A 194 -12.95 2.42 -16.90
N HIS A 195 -13.25 3.31 -15.95
CA HIS A 195 -14.59 3.59 -15.44
C HIS A 195 -15.06 5.01 -15.80
N ASP A 196 -14.16 6.00 -15.79
CA ASP A 196 -14.43 7.41 -16.13
C ASP A 196 -13.31 7.98 -17.04
N ARG A 197 -13.45 7.73 -18.35
CA ARG A 197 -12.51 8.27 -19.36
C ARG A 197 -12.50 9.80 -19.38
N LYS A 198 -13.64 10.44 -19.10
CA LYS A 198 -13.77 11.90 -19.21
C LYS A 198 -12.89 12.58 -18.16
N ARG A 199 -13.03 12.19 -16.89
CA ARG A 199 -12.17 12.69 -15.80
C ARG A 199 -10.70 12.37 -16.07
N ALA A 200 -10.40 11.14 -16.48
CA ALA A 200 -9.01 10.74 -16.74
C ALA A 200 -8.35 11.57 -17.88
N SER A 201 -9.08 11.85 -18.96
CA SER A 201 -8.60 12.71 -20.05
C SER A 201 -8.44 14.17 -19.62
N MET A 202 -9.30 14.68 -18.74
CA MET A 202 -9.21 16.03 -18.23
C MET A 202 -7.91 16.25 -17.43
N VAL A 203 -7.56 15.31 -16.55
CA VAL A 203 -6.30 15.35 -15.77
C VAL A 203 -5.09 15.38 -16.70
N ARG A 204 -5.06 14.52 -17.73
CA ARG A 204 -3.95 14.51 -18.71
C ARG A 204 -3.82 15.84 -19.43
N ARG A 205 -4.94 16.47 -19.79
CA ARG A 205 -4.93 17.77 -20.47
C ARG A 205 -4.36 18.87 -19.57
N VAL A 206 -4.70 18.87 -18.28
CA VAL A 206 -4.16 19.84 -17.31
C VAL A 206 -2.65 19.71 -17.16
N VAL A 207 -2.13 18.49 -17.08
CA VAL A 207 -0.68 18.24 -17.03
C VAL A 207 0.01 18.70 -18.33
N GLN A 208 -0.58 18.38 -19.49
CA GLN A 208 -0.04 18.78 -20.79
C GLN A 208 -0.01 20.30 -21.01
N SER A 209 -1.02 21.04 -20.52
CA SER A 209 -1.03 22.50 -20.66
C SER A 209 0.10 23.14 -19.86
N ARG A 210 0.40 22.66 -18.64
CA ARG A 210 1.53 23.16 -17.84
C ARG A 210 2.87 22.96 -18.52
N ALA A 211 3.06 21.82 -19.17
CA ALA A 211 4.28 21.52 -19.93
C ALA A 211 4.42 22.35 -21.21
N SER A 212 3.31 22.91 -21.73
CA SER A 212 3.32 23.77 -22.93
C SER A 212 3.58 25.24 -22.60
N ASP A 213 3.34 25.65 -21.35
CA ASP A 213 3.53 27.00 -20.84
C ASP A 213 4.90 27.21 -20.16
N ALA A 214 5.69 26.13 -19.98
CA ALA A 214 7.02 26.11 -19.36
C ALA A 214 8.14 26.09 -20.41
#